data_AF-A0A1H4VC52-F1
#
_entry.id   AF-A0A1H4VC52-F1
#
_cell.length_a   1.000
_cell.length_b   1.000
_cell.length_c   1.000
_cell.angle_alpha   90.00
_cell.angle_beta   90.00
_cell.angle_gamma   90.00
#
_symmetry.space_group_name_H-M   'P 1'
#
loop_
_entity.id
_entity.type
_entity.pdbx_description
1 polymer ?
#
loop_
_entity_poly.entity_id
_entity_poly.type
_entity_poly.pdbx_seq_one_letter_code
_entity_poly.pdbx_strand_id
1 'polypeptide(L)'
;MYTDTRQWTLVINSGQASRIRLICFPQAGAAAEQLRVWSNSLADHIELVLINLPGHGPRRDEAPCDNWPSLLKDTFAALDPWLGEPHALFGHGLGALLAYETCKYAQERFPEQTRHLFADFGAP
;
A
#
# COMPACT_ATOMS: atom_id res chain seq x y z
N MET A 1 10.87 14.32 -13.00
CA MET A 1 9.97 14.83 -11.95
C MET A 1 10.11 13.86 -10.79
N TYR A 2 10.67 14.30 -9.67
CA TYR A 2 10.79 13.46 -8.48
C TYR A 2 9.40 13.39 -7.84
N THR A 3 8.76 12.24 -7.95
CA THR A 3 7.53 11.95 -7.22
C THR A 3 7.92 11.95 -5.75
N ASP A 4 7.43 12.93 -4.98
CA ASP A 4 7.64 12.94 -3.54
C ASP A 4 6.96 11.68 -2.97
N THR A 5 7.75 10.67 -2.63
CA THR A 5 7.28 9.37 -2.14
C THR A 5 6.43 9.51 -0.87
N ARG A 6 6.57 10.63 -0.15
CA ARG A 6 5.76 10.98 1.03
C ARG A 6 4.31 11.31 0.70
N GLN A 7 3.99 11.68 -0.54
CA GLN A 7 2.61 11.91 -0.95
C GLN A 7 1.87 10.59 -1.21
N TRP A 8 2.59 9.57 -1.70
CA TRP A 8 2.04 8.25 -2.02
C TRP A 8 1.86 7.34 -0.82
N THR A 9 2.63 7.55 0.25
CA THR A 9 2.62 6.66 1.42
C THR A 9 2.47 7.45 2.71
N LEU A 10 1.53 7.03 3.55
CA LEU A 10 1.40 7.46 4.93
C LEU A 10 1.90 6.32 5.83
N VAL A 11 3.01 6.57 6.53
CA VAL A 11 3.61 5.58 7.43
C VAL A 11 3.24 5.90 8.86
N ILE A 12 2.79 4.89 9.59
CA ILE A 12 2.37 5.00 10.99
C ILE A 12 3.22 4.01 11.80
N ASN A 13 3.58 4.43 13.03
CA ASN A 13 4.50 3.73 13.92
C ASN A 13 5.96 3.68 13.42
N SER A 14 6.37 4.66 12.60
CA SER A 14 7.76 4.84 12.17
C SER A 14 8.64 5.23 13.36
N GLY A 15 9.43 4.30 13.91
CA GLY A 15 10.38 4.61 15.00
C GLY A 15 10.62 3.51 16.01
N GLN A 16 9.87 2.41 15.98
CA GLN A 16 10.23 1.18 16.67
C GLN A 16 11.00 0.26 15.72
N ALA A 17 11.80 -0.67 16.25
CA ALA A 17 12.45 -1.72 15.46
C ALA A 17 11.38 -2.67 14.90
N SER A 18 10.64 -2.23 13.89
CA SER A 18 9.60 -3.01 13.24
C SER A 18 10.25 -4.23 12.58
N ARG A 19 9.59 -5.37 12.71
CA ARG A 19 10.04 -6.64 12.12
C ARG A 19 9.32 -6.95 10.81
N ILE A 20 8.18 -6.29 10.58
CA ILE A 20 7.37 -6.48 9.39
C ILE A 20 6.55 -5.23 9.09
N ARG A 21 6.34 -4.95 7.81
CA ARG A 21 5.43 -3.90 7.32
C ARG A 21 4.08 -4.49 6.92
N LEU A 22 2.99 -3.83 7.28
CA LEU A 22 1.68 -4.09 6.69
C LEU A 22 1.38 -2.96 5.69
N ILE A 23 1.42 -3.26 4.41
CA ILE A 23 1.16 -2.31 3.32
C ILE A 23 -0.30 -2.46 2.90
N CYS A 24 -1.08 -1.39 3.08
CA CYS A 24 -2.52 -1.41 2.81
C CYS A 24 -2.90 -0.54 1.61
N PHE A 25 -3.72 -1.12 0.74
CA PHE A 25 -4.28 -0.50 -0.44
C PHE A 25 -5.75 -0.14 -0.16
N PRO A 26 -6.12 1.15 -0.13
CA PRO A 26 -7.51 1.53 0.09
C PRO A 26 -8.41 1.09 -1.07
N GLN A 27 -9.69 0.88 -0.78
CA GLN A 27 -10.71 0.71 -1.81
C GLN A 27 -10.82 2.00 -2.65
N ALA A 28 -11.26 1.88 -3.91
CA ALA A 28 -11.61 3.03 -4.74
C ALA A 28 -12.56 3.98 -3.99
N GLY A 29 -12.24 5.28 -3.95
CA GLY A 29 -13.06 6.26 -3.23
C GLY A 29 -12.73 6.42 -1.75
N ALA A 30 -12.04 5.47 -1.12
CA ALA A 30 -11.70 5.53 0.28
C ALA A 30 -10.39 6.29 0.54
N ALA A 31 -10.38 7.09 1.60
CA ALA A 31 -9.15 7.72 2.08
C ALA A 31 -8.32 6.69 2.86
N ALA A 32 -7.01 6.67 2.63
CA ALA A 32 -6.09 5.75 3.29
C ALA A 32 -6.17 5.90 4.82
N GLU A 33 -6.44 7.12 5.31
CA GLU A 33 -6.60 7.45 6.72
C GLU A 33 -7.70 6.65 7.45
N GLN A 34 -8.67 6.07 6.74
CA GLN A 34 -9.67 5.18 7.39
C GLN A 34 -9.00 3.96 8.03
N LEU A 35 -7.89 3.49 7.47
CA LEU A 35 -7.10 2.38 7.99
C LEU A 35 -6.15 2.81 9.10
N ARG A 36 -6.00 4.11 9.37
CA ARG A 36 -5.15 4.63 10.46
C ARG A 36 -5.57 4.09 11.82
N VAL A 37 -6.86 3.85 12.04
CA VAL A 37 -7.37 3.32 13.31
C VAL A 37 -6.78 1.94 13.65
N TRP A 38 -6.32 1.17 12.65
CA TRP A 38 -5.68 -0.12 12.87
C TRP A 38 -4.36 0.01 13.62
N SER A 39 -3.66 1.16 13.55
CA SER A 39 -2.42 1.36 14.30
C SER A 39 -2.59 1.21 15.82
N ASN A 40 -3.81 1.39 16.33
CA ASN A 40 -4.13 1.22 17.75
C ASN A 40 -4.30 -0.25 18.16
N SER A 41 -4.45 -1.16 17.20
CA SER A 41 -4.70 -2.59 17.44
C SER A 41 -3.60 -3.48 16.88
N LEU A 42 -2.73 -2.95 16.03
CA LEU A 42 -1.55 -3.64 15.55
C LEU A 42 -0.51 -3.74 16.66
N ALA A 43 0.23 -4.85 16.64
CA ALA A 43 1.36 -5.03 17.53
C ALA A 43 2.48 -4.04 17.21
N ASP A 44 3.20 -3.60 18.24
CA ASP A 44 4.34 -2.67 18.21
C ASP A 44 5.41 -2.96 17.14
N HIS A 45 5.60 -4.24 16.79
CA HIS A 45 6.58 -4.65 15.78
C HIS A 45 6.07 -4.55 14.34
N ILE A 46 4.84 -4.09 14.11
CA ILE A 46 4.22 -3.91 12.80
C ILE A 46 4.21 -2.42 12.44
N GLU A 47 4.91 -2.07 11.37
CA GLU A 47 4.83 -0.74 10.75
C GLU A 47 3.70 -0.72 9.73
N LEU A 48 2.77 0.22 9.87
CA LEU A 48 1.62 0.34 8.96
C LEU A 48 1.94 1.34 7.86
N VAL A 49 1.88 0.89 6.60
CA VAL A 49 2.15 1.72 5.42
C VAL A 49 0.85 1.80 4.60
N LEU A 50 0.28 2.98 4.52
CA LEU A 50 -0.99 3.22 3.83
C LEU A 50 -0.73 3.92 2.49
N ILE A 51 -1.32 3.42 1.40
CA ILE A 51 -1.14 4.02 0.08
C ILE A 51 -2.18 5.09 -0.19
N ASN A 52 -1.74 6.25 -0.65
CA ASN A 52 -2.57 7.34 -1.15
C ASN A 52 -2.65 7.28 -2.68
N LEU A 53 -3.77 6.80 -3.19
CA LEU A 53 -4.06 6.78 -4.62
C LEU A 53 -4.36 8.22 -5.13
N PRO A 54 -4.04 8.53 -6.41
CA PRO A 54 -4.43 9.80 -7.02
C PRO A 54 -5.95 10.00 -6.95
N GLY A 55 -6.40 11.24 -6.70
CA GLY A 55 -7.83 11.56 -6.56
C GLY A 55 -8.41 11.29 -5.17
N HIS A 56 -7.59 10.85 -4.19
CA HIS A 56 -8.05 10.53 -2.83
C HIS A 56 -7.18 11.18 -1.74
N GLY A 57 -7.78 11.44 -0.57
CA GLY A 57 -7.05 11.83 0.64
C GLY A 57 -6.16 13.08 0.43
N PRO A 58 -4.84 12.98 0.70
CA PRO A 58 -3.86 14.04 0.44
C PRO A 58 -3.66 14.38 -1.05
N ARG A 59 -4.06 13.49 -1.97
CA ARG A 59 -3.91 13.61 -3.42
C ARG A 59 -5.25 13.85 -4.13
N ARG A 60 -6.25 14.38 -3.42
CA ARG A 60 -7.61 14.61 -3.92
C ARG A 60 -7.71 15.58 -5.10
N ASP A 61 -6.76 16.50 -5.21
CA ASP A 61 -6.72 17.52 -6.27
C ASP A 61 -6.07 16.98 -7.56
N GLU A 62 -5.50 15.78 -7.51
CA GLU A 62 -5.00 15.08 -8.70
C GLU A 62 -6.14 14.36 -9.41
N ALA A 63 -6.07 14.28 -10.74
CA ALA A 63 -7.03 13.50 -11.51
C ALA A 63 -6.92 12.01 -11.11
N PRO A 64 -8.05 11.32 -10.88
CA PRO A 64 -8.05 9.88 -10.72
C PRO A 64 -7.39 9.21 -11.93
N CYS A 65 -6.55 8.21 -11.70
CA CYS A 65 -5.95 7.45 -12.79
C CYS A 65 -7.00 6.52 -13.41
N ASP A 66 -7.28 6.70 -14.70
CA ASP A 66 -8.21 5.89 -15.48
C ASP A 66 -7.51 4.75 -16.27
N ASN A 67 -6.18 4.69 -16.20
CA ASN A 67 -5.35 3.72 -16.91
C ASN A 67 -4.63 2.76 -15.95
N TRP A 68 -5.06 1.50 -15.94
CA TRP A 68 -4.55 0.48 -15.02
C TRP A 68 -3.01 0.26 -15.10
N PRO A 69 -2.38 0.08 -16.28
CA PRO A 69 -0.93 0.03 -16.40
C PRO A 69 -0.17 1.23 -15.81
N SER A 70 -0.68 2.45 -15.99
CA SER A 70 -0.06 3.64 -15.41
C SER A 70 -0.17 3.63 -13.89
N LEU A 71 -1.35 3.28 -13.37
CA LEU A 71 -1.57 3.17 -11.93
C LEU A 71 -0.62 2.15 -11.29
N LEU A 72 -0.45 0.98 -11.90
CA LEU A 72 0.48 -0.04 -11.42
C LEU A 72 1.92 0.46 -11.44
N LYS A 73 2.36 1.07 -12.55
CA LYS A 73 3.71 1.60 -12.68
C LYS A 73 4.03 2.60 -11.57
N ASP A 74 3.13 3.55 -11.32
CA ASP A 74 3.35 4.58 -10.31
C ASP A 74 3.26 4.00 -8.89
N THR A 75 2.34 3.06 -8.66
CA THR A 75 2.23 2.32 -7.39
C THR A 75 3.51 1.55 -7.09
N PHE A 76 4.06 0.82 -8.06
CA PHE A 76 5.30 0.05 -7.89
C PHE A 76 6.49 0.98 -7.62
N ALA A 77 6.61 2.07 -8.37
CA ALA A 77 7.67 3.05 -8.15
C ALA A 77 7.60 3.68 -6.76
N ALA A 78 6.40 3.96 -6.24
CA ALA A 78 6.21 4.47 -4.90
C ALA A 78 6.48 3.41 -3.81
N LEU A 79 6.21 2.14 -4.11
CA LEU A 79 6.36 1.03 -3.17
C LEU A 79 7.75 0.40 -3.12
N ASP A 80 8.56 0.52 -4.16
CA ASP A 80 9.90 -0.08 -4.25
C ASP A 80 10.75 0.10 -2.97
N PRO A 81 10.79 1.29 -2.32
CA PRO A 81 11.55 1.47 -1.06
C PRO A 81 11.03 0.65 0.12
N TRP A 82 9.76 0.24 0.10
CA TRP A 82 9.10 -0.47 1.20
C TRP A 82 9.14 -2.00 1.03
N LEU A 83 9.26 -2.48 -0.21
CA LEU A 83 9.15 -3.91 -0.55
C LEU A 83 10.44 -4.70 -0.29
N GLY A 84 11.58 -4.02 -0.08
CA GLY A 84 12.87 -4.67 0.20
C GLY A 84 13.01 -5.29 1.60
N GLU A 85 12.08 -5.01 2.51
CA GLU A 85 12.02 -5.58 3.86
C GLU A 85 10.81 -6.52 4.00
N PRO A 86 10.77 -7.38 5.03
CA PRO A 86 9.64 -8.25 5.27
C PRO A 86 8.32 -7.47 5.33
N HIS A 87 7.35 -7.87 4.52
CA HIS A 87 6.07 -7.18 4.45
C HIS A 87 4.89 -8.13 4.20
N ALA A 88 3.71 -7.69 4.57
CA ALA A 88 2.43 -8.26 4.18
C ALA A 88 1.62 -7.20 3.42
N LEU A 89 0.78 -7.64 2.50
CA LEU A 89 -0.04 -6.80 1.64
C LEU A 89 -1.52 -7.00 2.01
N PHE A 90 -2.29 -5.92 2.11
CA PHE A 90 -3.72 -5.98 2.37
C PHE A 90 -4.50 -5.08 1.40
N GLY A 91 -5.59 -5.59 0.83
CA GLY A 91 -6.50 -4.75 0.04
C GLY A 91 -7.91 -5.32 -0.08
N HIS A 92 -8.88 -4.42 -0.28
CA HIS A 92 -10.29 -4.74 -0.51
C HIS A 92 -10.77 -4.16 -1.85
N GLY A 93 -11.55 -4.93 -2.62
CA GLY A 93 -12.07 -4.53 -3.93
C GLY A 93 -10.96 -4.18 -4.92
N LEU A 94 -10.91 -2.92 -5.39
CA LEU A 94 -9.80 -2.42 -6.22
C LEU A 94 -8.44 -2.55 -5.51
N GLY A 95 -8.41 -2.31 -4.19
CA GLY A 95 -7.20 -2.44 -3.40
C GLY A 95 -6.68 -3.88 -3.39
N ALA A 96 -7.56 -4.89 -3.46
CA ALA A 96 -7.16 -6.30 -3.52
C ALA A 96 -6.43 -6.62 -4.83
N LEU A 97 -6.87 -6.05 -5.97
CA LEU A 97 -6.19 -6.17 -7.26
C LEU A 97 -4.82 -5.51 -7.24
N LEU A 98 -4.72 -4.30 -6.66
CA LEU A 98 -3.43 -3.60 -6.51
C LEU A 98 -2.47 -4.38 -5.60
N ALA A 99 -2.98 -4.93 -4.49
CA ALA A 99 -2.19 -5.76 -3.58
C ALA A 99 -1.68 -7.03 -4.28
N TYR A 100 -2.52 -7.68 -5.10
CA TYR A 100 -2.15 -8.86 -5.86
C TYR A 100 -1.07 -8.56 -6.92
N GLU A 101 -1.23 -7.51 -7.71
CA GLU A 101 -0.21 -7.13 -8.71
C GLU A 101 1.09 -6.66 -8.06
N THR A 102 1.00 -5.96 -6.93
CA THR A 102 2.19 -5.61 -6.12
C THR A 102 2.87 -6.85 -5.56
N CYS A 103 2.12 -7.87 -5.14
CA CYS A 103 2.68 -9.14 -4.66
C CYS A 103 3.53 -9.82 -5.74
N LYS A 104 3.02 -9.89 -6.97
CA LYS A 104 3.77 -10.44 -8.11
C LYS A 104 5.04 -9.65 -8.39
N TYR A 105 4.91 -8.33 -8.47
CA TYR A 105 6.06 -7.43 -8.67
C TYR A 105 7.11 -7.60 -7.56
N ALA A 106 6.69 -7.66 -6.30
CA ALA A 106 7.56 -7.83 -5.15
C ALA A 106 8.25 -9.20 -5.14
N GLN A 107 7.57 -10.28 -5.51
CA GLN A 107 8.18 -11.61 -5.60
C GLN A 107 9.29 -11.69 -6.65
N GLU A 108 9.12 -11.01 -7.79
CA GLU A 108 10.14 -10.95 -8.84
C GLU A 108 11.35 -10.08 -8.43
N ARG A 109 11.08 -8.96 -7.74
CA ARG A 109 12.11 -7.96 -7.42
C ARG A 109 12.84 -8.22 -6.10
N PHE A 110 12.12 -8.71 -5.10
CA PHE A 110 12.52 -8.89 -3.71
C PHE A 110 12.02 -10.25 -3.19
N PRO A 111 12.60 -11.37 -3.68
CA PRO A 111 12.15 -12.71 -3.32
C PRO A 111 12.17 -12.91 -1.80
N GLU A 112 11.19 -13.67 -1.30
CA GLU A 112 11.00 -14.01 0.12
C GLU A 112 10.62 -12.86 1.08
N GLN A 113 10.53 -11.62 0.60
CA GLN A 113 10.14 -10.49 1.45
C GLN A 113 8.64 -10.41 1.70
N THR A 114 7.81 -10.74 0.70
CA THR A 114 6.37 -10.83 0.87
C THR A 114 6.02 -12.08 1.70
N ARG A 115 5.55 -11.86 2.94
CA ARG A 115 5.16 -12.93 3.88
C ARG A 115 3.73 -13.39 3.67
N HIS A 116 2.83 -12.45 3.42
CA HIS A 116 1.40 -12.73 3.26
C HIS A 116 0.72 -11.73 2.32
N LEU A 117 -0.33 -12.19 1.63
CA LEU A 117 -1.29 -11.38 0.90
C LEU A 117 -2.69 -11.62 1.46
N PHE A 118 -3.31 -10.56 1.96
CA PHE A 118 -4.70 -10.53 2.40
C PHE A 118 -5.53 -9.80 1.35
N ALA A 119 -6.25 -10.54 0.51
CA ALA A 119 -7.05 -9.99 -0.57
C ALA A 119 -8.53 -10.32 -0.34
N ASP A 120 -9.36 -9.29 -0.28
CA ASP A 120 -10.82 -9.42 -0.20
C ASP A 120 -11.46 -8.79 -1.44
N PHE A 121 -12.05 -9.61 -2.30
CA PHE A 121 -12.69 -9.15 -3.54
C PHE A 121 -14.17 -8.78 -3.35
N GLY A 122 -14.70 -8.88 -2.12
CA GLY A 122 -16.12 -8.74 -1.83
C GLY A 122 -16.91 -10.02 -2.10
N ALA A 123 -18.17 -10.06 -1.65
CA ALA A 123 -19.12 -11.08 -2.06
C ALA A 123 -19.47 -10.90 -3.56
N PRO A 124 -19.70 -12.01 -4.31
CA PRO A 124 -20.05 -11.95 -5.73
C PRO A 124 -21.36 -11.21 -6.01
#